data_AF-A0A420IV26-F1
#
_entry.id   AF-A0A420IV26-F1
#
_cell.length_a   1.000
_cell.length_b   1.000
_cell.length_c   1.000
_cell.angle_alpha   90.00
_cell.angle_beta   90.00
_cell.angle_gamma   90.00
#
_symmetry.space_group_name_H-M   'P 1'
#
loop_
_entity.id
_entity.type
_entity.pdbx_description
1 polymer ?
#
loop_
_entity_poly.entity_id
_entity_poly.type
_entity_poly.pdbx_seq_one_letter_code
_entity_poly.pdbx_strand_id
1 'polypeptide(L)'
;MTDLDGSDVSERLKATLWHNVGTLVTSEAQKLSNQHEMPISATPQFIGALTEMVWIQIENVAMDLEAFARHAGRSTIGTDDVLLLTRRNEELEGVLRKWIEAEVRRKSEGARKKTNSKGKGRVNKRK
;
A
#
# COMPACT_ATOMS: atom_id res chain seq x y z
N MET A 1 9.80 15.83 28.81
CA MET A 1 9.24 14.50 29.14
C MET A 1 8.08 14.20 28.18
N THR A 2 8.35 14.22 26.87
CA THR A 2 7.38 13.97 25.78
C THR A 2 7.98 13.13 24.65
N ASP A 3 9.27 12.78 24.73
CA ASP A 3 9.97 12.05 23.67
C ASP A 3 9.82 10.51 23.77
N LEU A 4 9.27 10.01 24.88
CA LEU A 4 9.09 8.57 25.13
C LEU A 4 7.93 7.95 24.31
N ASP A 5 6.95 8.75 23.89
CA ASP A 5 5.77 8.26 23.14
C ASP A 5 6.10 8.04 21.65
N GLY A 6 6.91 8.94 21.07
CA GLY A 6 7.36 8.82 19.68
C GLY A 6 8.30 7.64 19.44
N SER A 7 9.21 7.35 20.38
CA SER A 7 10.15 6.23 20.24
C SER A 7 9.46 4.87 20.35
N ASP A 8 8.53 4.71 21.30
CA ASP A 8 7.76 3.46 21.47
C ASP A 8 6.90 3.15 20.23
N VAL A 9 6.23 4.17 19.68
CA VAL A 9 5.47 4.02 18.44
C VAL A 9 6.39 3.62 17.28
N SER A 10 7.55 4.26 17.14
CA SER A 10 8.52 3.94 16.09
C SER A 10 9.04 2.50 16.21
N GLU A 11 9.38 2.05 17.42
CA GLU A 11 9.82 0.67 17.68
C GLU A 11 8.74 -0.34 17.31
N ARG A 12 7.48 -0.08 17.71
CA ARG A 12 6.34 -0.95 17.37
C ARG A 12 6.05 -0.99 15.87
N LEU A 13 6.13 0.14 15.18
CA LEU A 13 5.98 0.20 13.73
C LEU A 13 7.10 -0.57 13.03
N LYS A 14 8.33 -0.41 13.48
CA LYS A 14 9.50 -1.09 12.90
C LYS A 14 9.49 -2.60 13.15
N ALA A 15 9.05 -3.04 14.33
CA ALA A 15 8.82 -4.46 14.63
C ALA A 15 7.73 -5.06 13.74
N THR A 16 6.64 -4.33 13.51
CA THR A 16 5.58 -4.73 12.58
C THR A 16 6.11 -4.82 11.15
N LEU A 17 6.92 -3.85 10.73
CA LEU A 17 7.56 -3.86 9.41
C LEU A 17 8.48 -5.07 9.24
N TRP A 18 9.32 -5.35 10.24
CA TRP A 18 10.19 -6.54 10.23
C TRP A 18 9.37 -7.81 10.05
N HIS A 19 8.29 -8.00 10.81
CA HIS A 19 7.43 -9.18 10.67
C HIS A 19 6.87 -9.33 9.25
N ASN A 20 6.37 -8.24 8.67
CA ASN A 20 5.80 -8.24 7.32
C ASN A 20 6.88 -8.52 6.25
N VAL A 21 8.03 -7.85 6.34
CA VAL A 21 9.17 -8.06 5.43
C VAL A 21 9.67 -9.50 5.53
N GLY A 22 9.83 -10.03 6.75
CA GLY A 22 10.22 -11.42 6.97
C GLY A 22 9.25 -12.40 6.31
N THR A 23 7.94 -12.20 6.49
CA THR A 23 6.91 -13.04 5.88
C THR A 23 6.95 -13.00 4.35
N LEU A 24 7.10 -11.82 3.76
CA LEU A 24 7.22 -11.64 2.31
C LEU A 24 8.47 -12.33 1.77
N VAL A 25 9.62 -12.11 2.40
CA VAL A 25 10.90 -12.71 2.00
C VAL A 25 10.85 -14.23 2.12
N THR A 26 10.30 -14.77 3.20
CA THR A 26 10.14 -16.23 3.36
C THR A 26 9.23 -16.80 2.29
N SER A 27 8.11 -16.15 1.99
CA SER A 27 7.21 -16.59 0.90
C SER A 27 7.92 -16.60 -0.44
N GLU A 28 8.71 -15.58 -0.75
CA GLU A 28 9.41 -15.48 -2.02
C GLU A 28 10.58 -16.47 -2.12
N ALA A 29 11.35 -16.64 -1.05
CA ALA A 29 12.40 -17.65 -0.96
C ALA A 29 11.85 -19.07 -1.18
N GLN A 30 10.64 -19.36 -0.67
CA GLN A 30 9.97 -20.63 -0.92
C GLN A 30 9.58 -20.79 -2.40
N LYS A 31 9.04 -19.75 -3.05
CA LYS A 31 8.72 -19.81 -4.50
C LYS A 31 9.97 -20.04 -5.34
N LEU A 32 11.04 -19.32 -5.05
CA LEU A 32 12.33 -19.50 -5.73
C LEU A 32 12.89 -20.89 -5.49
N SER A 33 12.77 -21.42 -4.27
CA SER A 33 13.22 -22.78 -3.96
C SER A 33 12.52 -23.82 -4.82
N ASN A 34 11.20 -23.68 -4.98
CA ASN A 34 10.40 -24.57 -5.83
C ASN A 34 10.74 -24.40 -7.31
N GLN A 35 10.92 -23.16 -7.78
CA GLN A 35 11.20 -22.85 -9.18
C GLN A 35 12.59 -23.36 -9.62
N HIS A 36 13.57 -23.30 -8.73
CA HIS A 36 14.94 -23.69 -9.01
C HIS A 36 15.30 -25.08 -8.47
N GLU A 37 14.33 -25.80 -7.90
CA GLU A 37 14.48 -27.15 -7.31
C GLU A 37 15.65 -27.26 -6.32
N MET A 38 15.92 -26.17 -5.59
CA MET A 38 17.04 -26.07 -4.65
C MET A 38 16.62 -25.29 -3.39
N PRO A 39 17.12 -25.65 -2.19
CA PRO A 39 16.74 -24.96 -0.97
C PRO A 39 17.31 -23.54 -0.94
N ILE A 40 16.43 -22.54 -0.94
CA ILE A 40 16.76 -21.11 -0.81
C ILE A 40 16.14 -20.60 0.48
N SER A 41 16.94 -19.93 1.30
CA SER A 41 16.49 -19.29 2.54
C SER A 41 17.14 -17.93 2.70
N ALA A 42 16.46 -17.03 3.41
CA ALA A 42 16.98 -15.71 3.74
C ALA A 42 17.54 -15.70 5.16
N THR A 43 18.70 -15.08 5.34
CA THR A 43 19.30 -14.93 6.66
C THR A 43 18.58 -13.85 7.48
N PRO A 44 18.60 -13.93 8.83
CA PRO A 44 18.06 -12.85 9.67
C PRO A 44 18.70 -11.49 9.39
N GLN A 45 19.99 -11.46 9.05
CA GLN A 45 20.72 -10.25 8.69
C GLN A 45 20.21 -9.64 7.38
N PHE A 46 19.91 -10.46 6.37
CA PHE A 46 19.31 -9.99 5.12
C PHE A 46 17.92 -9.38 5.37
N ILE A 47 17.08 -10.07 6.16
CA ILE A 47 15.75 -9.58 6.51
C ILE A 47 15.84 -8.26 7.29
N GLY A 48 16.77 -8.16 8.25
CA GLY A 48 17.03 -6.94 9.01
C GLY A 48 17.48 -5.79 8.12
N ALA A 49 18.47 -6.01 7.25
CA ALA A 49 18.95 -4.98 6.32
C ALA A 49 17.86 -4.52 5.34
N LEU A 50 17.05 -5.44 4.83
CA LEU A 50 15.91 -5.10 3.96
C LEU A 50 14.84 -4.31 4.73
N THR A 51 14.60 -4.64 6.00
CA THR A 51 13.67 -3.88 6.85
C THR A 51 14.14 -2.44 7.02
N GLU A 52 15.42 -2.21 7.28
CA GLU A 52 16.01 -0.86 7.36
C GLU A 52 15.91 -0.09 6.04
N MET A 53 16.19 -0.76 4.91
CA MET A 53 16.05 -0.16 3.58
C MET A 53 14.61 0.28 3.32
N VAL A 54 13.63 -0.59 3.62
CA VAL A 54 12.20 -0.27 3.43
C VAL A 54 11.76 0.85 4.36
N TRP A 55 12.26 0.89 5.60
CA TRP A 55 11.98 1.98 6.54
C TRP A 55 12.41 3.34 5.97
N ILE A 56 13.65 3.45 5.49
CA ILE A 56 14.16 4.67 4.85
C ILE A 56 13.34 5.01 3.59
N GLN A 57 12.96 3.99 2.81
CA GLN A 57 12.15 4.21 1.61
C GLN A 57 10.76 4.78 1.93
N ILE A 58 10.13 4.34 3.03
CA ILE A 58 8.84 4.89 3.49
C ILE A 58 8.97 6.36 3.83
N GLU A 59 10.04 6.76 4.53
CA GLU A 59 10.30 8.17 4.86
C GLU A 59 10.45 9.03 3.60
N ASN A 60 11.26 8.57 2.64
CA ASN A 60 11.44 9.26 1.36
C ASN A 60 10.12 9.39 0.57
N VAL A 61 9.36 8.29 0.48
CA VAL A 61 8.06 8.27 -0.20
C VAL A 61 7.07 9.22 0.46
N ALA A 62 7.02 9.27 1.79
CA ALA A 62 6.12 10.16 2.51
C ALA A 62 6.44 11.65 2.22
N MET A 63 7.72 12.03 2.27
CA MET A 63 8.17 13.39 1.96
C MET A 63 7.85 13.78 0.51
N ASP A 64 8.11 12.90 -0.45
CA ASP A 64 7.81 13.14 -1.86
C ASP A 64 6.31 13.30 -2.11
N LEU A 65 5.48 12.42 -1.54
CA LEU A 65 4.01 12.51 -1.68
C LEU A 65 3.46 13.82 -1.13
N GLU A 66 3.94 14.27 0.02
CA GLU A 66 3.54 15.55 0.60
C GLU A 66 3.97 16.71 -0.31
N ALA A 67 5.20 16.69 -0.82
CA ALA A 67 5.70 17.71 -1.73
C ALA A 67 4.91 17.78 -3.04
N PHE A 68 4.51 16.64 -3.61
CA PHE A 68 3.71 16.59 -4.83
C PHE A 68 2.29 17.13 -4.62
N ALA A 69 1.63 16.74 -3.52
CA ALA A 69 0.32 17.27 -3.19
C ALA A 69 0.36 18.79 -3.00
N ARG A 70 1.36 19.28 -2.27
CA ARG A 70 1.59 20.71 -2.02
C ARG A 70 1.89 21.49 -3.30
N HIS A 71 2.69 20.92 -4.21
CA HIS A 71 2.98 21.52 -5.51
C HIS A 71 1.71 21.72 -6.35
N ALA A 72 0.74 20.82 -6.23
CA ALA A 72 -0.57 20.94 -6.87
C ALA A 72 -1.59 21.79 -6.08
N GLY A 73 -1.16 22.50 -5.02
CA GLY A 73 -2.04 23.33 -4.19
C GLY A 73 -3.02 22.53 -3.30
N ARG A 74 -2.75 21.24 -3.06
CA ARG A 74 -3.58 20.35 -2.24
C ARG A 74 -2.91 20.05 -0.90
N SER A 75 -3.73 19.83 0.13
CA SER A 75 -3.29 19.28 1.43
C SER A 75 -3.59 17.79 1.59
N THR A 76 -4.32 17.20 0.64
CA THR A 76 -4.67 15.78 0.62
C THR A 76 -3.96 15.09 -0.53
N ILE A 77 -3.22 14.02 -0.22
CA ILE A 77 -2.53 13.17 -1.19
C ILE A 77 -3.56 12.40 -2.03
N GLY A 78 -3.38 12.42 -3.34
CA GLY A 78 -4.20 11.74 -4.34
C GLY A 78 -3.42 10.67 -5.11
N THR A 79 -4.11 9.97 -6.00
CA THR A 79 -3.49 8.93 -6.85
C THR A 79 -2.44 9.49 -7.81
N ASP A 80 -2.61 10.73 -8.26
CA ASP A 80 -1.66 11.39 -9.17
C ASP A 80 -0.29 11.61 -8.51
N ASP A 81 -0.27 11.87 -7.20
CA ASP A 81 0.98 12.02 -6.43
C ASP A 81 1.73 10.69 -6.36
N VAL A 82 0.99 9.58 -6.17
CA VAL A 82 1.55 8.22 -6.15
C VAL A 82 2.09 7.84 -7.53
N LEU A 83 1.37 8.17 -8.60
CA LEU A 83 1.84 7.93 -9.97
C LEU A 83 3.09 8.76 -10.31
N LEU A 84 3.24 9.95 -9.73
CA LEU A 84 4.42 10.78 -9.95
C LEU A 84 5.69 10.19 -9.30
N LEU A 85 5.56 9.36 -8.26
CA LEU A 85 6.68 8.58 -7.70
C LEU A 85 7.24 7.58 -8.72
N THR A 86 6.36 7.00 -9.54
CA THR A 86 6.74 5.94 -10.49
C THR A 86 7.28 6.46 -11.81
N ARG A 87 7.39 7.79 -11.99
CA ARG A 87 7.75 8.43 -13.27
C ARG A 87 9.07 7.97 -13.92
N ARG A 88 9.96 7.32 -13.15
CA ARG A 88 11.25 6.78 -13.65
C ARG A 88 11.18 5.29 -13.99
N ASN A 89 10.03 4.65 -13.79
CA ASN A 89 9.81 3.23 -14.05
C ASN A 89 8.40 3.06 -14.65
N GLU A 90 8.34 3.09 -15.98
CA GLU A 90 7.10 3.01 -16.75
C GLU A 90 6.32 1.71 -16.50
N GLU A 91 7.01 0.60 -16.25
CA GLU A 91 6.37 -0.68 -15.94
C GLU A 91 5.66 -0.63 -14.58
N LEU A 92 6.34 -0.07 -13.57
CA LEU A 92 5.76 0.11 -12.23
C LEU A 92 4.56 1.07 -12.29
N GLU A 93 4.68 2.16 -13.05
CA GLU A 93 3.56 3.07 -13.28
C GLU A 93 2.37 2.34 -13.91
N GLY A 94 2.61 1.52 -14.95
CA GLY A 94 1.59 0.74 -15.62
C GLY A 94 0.88 -0.25 -14.68
N VAL A 95 1.62 -0.91 -13.78
CA VAL A 95 1.05 -1.80 -12.76
C VAL A 95 0.14 -1.03 -11.80
N LEU A 96 0.59 0.13 -11.31
CA LEU A 96 -0.21 0.95 -10.39
C LEU A 96 -1.47 1.53 -11.06
N ARG A 97 -1.36 1.99 -12.32
CA ARG A 97 -2.52 2.49 -13.09
C ARG A 97 -3.61 1.42 -13.23
N LYS A 98 -3.22 0.20 -13.62
CA LYS A 98 -4.16 -0.94 -13.70
C LYS A 98 -4.84 -1.22 -12.37
N TRP A 99 -4.10 -1.12 -11.26
CA TRP A 99 -4.66 -1.31 -9.93
C TRP A 99 -5.68 -0.21 -9.56
N ILE A 100 -5.36 1.06 -9.84
CA ILE A 100 -6.24 2.21 -9.62
C ILE A 100 -7.53 2.07 -10.43
N GLU A 101 -7.44 1.75 -11.71
CA GLU A 101 -8.59 1.53 -12.59
C GLU A 101 -9.50 0.42 -12.07
N ALA A 102 -8.91 -0.70 -11.62
CA ALA A 102 -9.67 -1.79 -11.03
C ALA A 102 -10.40 -1.36 -9.74
N GLU A 103 -9.78 -0.53 -8.90
CA GLU A 103 -10.38 -0.02 -7.67
C GLU A 103 -11.54 0.97 -7.94
N VAL A 104 -11.37 1.86 -8.92
CA VAL A 104 -12.44 2.78 -9.35
C VAL A 104 -13.65 2.00 -9.85
N ARG A 105 -13.42 0.96 -10.66
CA ARG A 105 -14.49 0.07 -11.14
C ARG A 105 -15.21 -0.61 -9.98
N ARG A 106 -14.49 -1.21 -9.03
CA ARG A 106 -15.07 -1.85 -7.82
C ARG A 106 -15.97 -0.90 -7.04
N LYS A 107 -15.53 0.34 -6.81
CA LYS A 107 -16.32 1.36 -6.11
C LYS A 107 -17.59 1.75 -6.87
N SER A 108 -17.51 1.89 -8.19
CA SER A 108 -18.65 2.24 -9.04
C SER A 108 -19.77 1.18 -9.02
N GLU A 109 -19.39 -0.10 -9.01
CA GLU A 109 -20.33 -1.23 -8.96
C GLU A 109 -20.99 -1.36 -7.58
N GLY A 110 -20.22 -1.16 -6.50
CA GLY A 110 -20.75 -1.12 -5.14
C GLY A 110 -21.76 0.01 -4.91
N ALA A 111 -21.53 1.18 -5.53
CA ALA A 111 -22.45 2.32 -5.47
C ALA A 111 -23.75 2.06 -6.24
N ARG A 112 -23.67 1.48 -7.45
CA ARG A 112 -24.85 1.08 -8.26
C ARG A 112 -25.72 0.03 -7.56
N LYS A 113 -25.13 -0.87 -6.78
CA LYS A 113 -25.87 -1.88 -6.01
C LYS A 113 -26.65 -1.27 -4.84
N LYS A 114 -26.08 -0.26 -4.16
CA LYS A 114 -26.73 0.47 -3.05
C LYS A 114 -27.89 1.37 -3.50
N THR A 115 -27.83 1.95 -4.70
CA THR A 115 -28.91 2.81 -5.23
C THR A 115 -30.13 1.97 -5.64
N ASN A 116 -29.92 0.81 -6.27
CA ASN A 116 -31.00 -0.11 -6.65
C ASN A 116 -31.71 -0.76 -5.43
N SER A 117 -31.03 -0.96 -4.30
CA SER A 117 -31.67 -1.48 -3.07
C SER A 117 -32.55 -0.45 -2.35
N LYS A 118 -32.26 0.86 -2.49
CA LYS A 118 -33.01 1.92 -1.79
C LYS A 118 -34.34 2.27 -2.47
N GLY A 119 -34.51 1.92 -3.76
CA GLY A 119 -35.72 2.16 -4.55
C GLY A 119 -36.83 1.11 -4.38
N LYS A 120 -36.54 -0.07 -3.81
CA LYS A 120 -37.48 -1.21 -3.79
C LYS A 120 -38.40 -1.27 -2.55
N GLY A 121 -38.26 -0.34 -1.60
CA GLY A 121 -38.98 -0.37 -0.31
C GLY A 121 -40.10 0.65 -0.14
N ARG A 122 -40.47 1.43 -1.17
CA ARG A 122 -41.40 2.56 -1.03
C ARG A 122 -42.57 2.49 -2.02
N VAL A 123 -43.23 1.34 -2.07
CA VAL A 123 -44.59 1.21 -2.63
C VAL A 123 -45.43 0.47 -1.59
N ASN A 124 -46.06 1.22 -0.68
CA ASN A 124 -47.12 0.66 0.16
C ASN A 124 -48.32 1.62 0.20
N LYS A 125 -49.48 1.02 -0.13
CA LYS A 125 -50.85 1.34 0.28
C LYS A 125 -51.34 2.79 0.13
N ARG A 126 -52.04 3.05 -0.98
CA ARG A 126 -53.29 3.83 -1.07
C ARG A 126 -54.03 3.30 -2.31
N LYS A 127 -55.31 2.97 -2.34
CA LYS A 127 -56.45 3.13 -1.43
C LYS A 127 -57.50 2.12 -1.88
#